data_AF-A0A7U7J4C7-F1
#
_entry.id   AF-A0A7U7J4C7-F1
#
_cell.length_a   1.000
_cell.length_b   1.000
_cell.length_c   1.000
_cell.angle_alpha   90.00
_cell.angle_beta   90.00
_cell.angle_gamma   90.00
#
_symmetry.space_group_name_H-M   'P 1'
#
loop_
_entity.id
_entity.type
_entity.pdbx_description
1 polymer ?
#
loop_
_entity_poly.entity_id
_entity_poly.type
_entity_poly.pdbx_seq_one_letter_code
_entity_poly.pdbx_strand_id
1 'polypeptide(L)' 'MFFLPTHSPKLNPDEQVWNEVKHRQLGKQPIRSKLDLNRRIHSSLKFLQEQMAKVRSFFQLPDTQYAALQESIA' A
#
# COMPACT_ATOMS: atom_id res chain seq x y z
N MET A 1 -17.92 -2.14 -4.47
CA MET A 1 -17.50 -0.83 -3.93
C MET A 1 -17.78 -0.87 -2.43
N PHE A 2 -16.76 -0.61 -1.59
CA PHE A 2 -16.91 -0.65 -0.12
C PHE A 2 -17.03 0.77 0.43
N PHE A 3 -17.90 0.97 1.42
CA PHE A 3 -18.03 2.25 2.12
C PHE A 3 -17.10 2.27 3.33
N LEU A 4 -16.22 3.28 3.39
CA LEU A 4 -15.36 3.52 4.55
C LEU A 4 -16.02 4.55 5.46
N PRO A 5 -16.22 4.26 6.75
CA PRO A 5 -16.59 5.27 7.73
C PRO A 5 -15.57 6.41 7.75
N THR A 6 -16.04 7.62 8.07
CA THR A 6 -15.16 8.79 8.23
C THR A 6 -14.05 8.48 9.26
N HIS A 7 -12.85 9.02 9.03
CA HIS A 7 -11.69 8.87 9.92
C HIS A 7 -11.25 7.42 10.20
N SER A 8 -11.47 6.48 9.26
CA SER A 8 -11.10 5.06 9.44
C SER A 8 -10.00 4.59 8.49
N PRO A 9 -8.78 5.19 8.52
CA PRO A 9 -7.70 4.84 7.59
C PRO A 9 -7.27 3.38 7.72
N LYS A 10 -7.31 2.80 8.93
CA LYS A 10 -6.96 1.40 9.20
C LYS A 10 -7.76 0.37 8.38
N LEU A 11 -8.95 0.75 7.92
CA LEU A 11 -9.79 -0.11 7.09
C LEU A 11 -9.36 -0.07 5.62
N ASN A 12 -8.63 0.96 5.17
CA ASN A 12 -8.20 1.06 3.78
C ASN A 12 -6.88 0.28 3.56
N PRO A 13 -6.86 -0.80 2.76
CA PRO A 13 -5.64 -1.53 2.46
C PRO A 13 -4.57 -0.67 1.76
N ASP A 14 -4.95 0.42 1.10
CA ASP A 14 -3.99 1.34 0.46
C ASP A 14 -3.10 2.07 1.47
N GLU A 15 -3.50 2.20 2.74
CA GLU A 15 -2.63 2.76 3.78
C GLU A 15 -1.36 1.93 3.94
N GLN A 16 -1.42 0.62 3.72
CA GLN A 16 -0.25 -0.26 3.78
C GLN A 16 0.70 -0.06 2.61
N VAL A 17 0.19 0.29 1.43
CA VAL A 17 1.01 0.74 0.29
C VAL A 17 1.81 1.98 0.69
N TRP A 18 1.14 2.97 1.27
CA TRP A 18 1.79 4.21 1.68
C TRP A 18 2.79 4.02 2.82
N ASN A 19 2.48 3.17 3.80
CA ASN A 19 3.40 2.82 4.88
C ASN A 19 4.66 2.15 4.33
N GLU A 20 4.52 1.22 3.39
CA GLU A 20 5.64 0.55 2.74
C GLU A 20 6.52 1.52 1.96
N VAL A 21 5.93 2.38 1.12
CA VAL A 21 6.67 3.37 0.34
C VAL A 21 7.40 4.36 1.25
N LYS A 22 6.71 4.94 2.24
CA LYS A 22 7.29 5.96 3.13
C LYS A 22 8.39 5.39 4.02
N HIS A 23 8.12 4.28 4.72
CA HIS A 23 9.02 3.81 5.76
C HIS A 23 10.12 2.89 5.27
N ARG A 24 9.86 2.06 4.24
CA ARG A 24 10.81 1.04 3.80
C ARG A 24 11.60 1.42 2.56
N GLN A 25 11.01 2.23 1.68
CA GLN A 25 11.65 2.55 0.40
C GLN A 25 12.22 3.97 0.35
N LEU A 26 11.47 4.98 0.80
CA LEU A 26 11.96 6.36 0.90
C LEU A 26 12.78 6.57 2.18
N GLY A 27 12.35 5.96 3.28
CA GLY A 27 13.05 5.99 4.56
C GLY A 27 13.33 7.42 5.04
N LYS A 28 14.49 7.63 5.68
CA LYS A 28 14.94 8.96 6.14
C LYS A 28 15.83 9.69 5.12
N GLN A 29 15.85 9.27 3.86
CA GLN A 29 16.69 9.92 2.87
C GLN A 29 16.15 11.32 2.52
N PRO A 30 17.01 12.35 2.44
CA PRO A 30 16.57 13.70 2.12
C PRO A 30 16.05 13.76 0.68
N ILE A 31 14.84 14.30 0.53
CA ILE A 31 14.21 14.59 -0.76
C ILE A 31 14.79 15.88 -1.31
N ARG A 32 15.36 15.85 -2.51
CA ARG A 32 16.10 17.00 -3.08
C ARG A 32 15.21 18.00 -3.82
N SER A 33 14.08 17.54 -4.35
CA SER A 33 13.12 18.36 -5.08
C SER A 33 11.79 17.62 -5.27
N LYS A 34 10.75 18.32 -5.75
CA LYS A 34 9.48 17.69 -6.16
C LYS A 34 9.68 16.65 -7.25
N LEU A 35 10.59 16.89 -8.21
CA LEU A 35 10.87 15.94 -9.29
C LEU A 35 11.55 14.67 -8.76
N ASP A 36 12.50 14.82 -7.84
CA ASP A 36 13.16 13.70 -7.15
C ASP A 36 12.14 12.85 -6.38
N LEU A 37 11.24 13.50 -5.62
CA LEU A 37 10.17 12.82 -4.91
C LEU A 37 9.27 12.00 -5.85
N ASN A 38 8.78 12.61 -6.92
CA ASN A 38 7.92 11.93 -7.89
C ASN A 38 8.61 10.70 -8.49
N ARG A 39 9.87 10.84 -8.93
CA ARG A 39 10.64 9.72 -9.49
C ARG A 39 10.77 8.58 -8.50
N ARG A 40 11.09 8.88 -7.24
CA ARG A 40 11.24 7.87 -6.19
C ARG A 40 9.90 7.19 -5.86
N ILE A 41 8.81 7.94 -5.72
CA ILE A 41 7.47 7.38 -5.49
C ILE A 41 7.09 6.43 -6.63
N HIS A 42 7.25 6.85 -7.88
CA HIS A 42 6.91 5.99 -9.03
C HIS A 42 7.77 4.72 -9.07
N SER A 43 9.07 4.84 -8.85
CA SER A 43 9.96 3.67 -8.76
C SER A 43 9.53 2.73 -7.63
N SER A 44 9.15 3.28 -6.48
CA SER A 44 8.75 2.51 -5.31
C SER A 44 7.43 1.77 -5.49
N LEU A 45 6.45 2.43 -6.11
CA LEU A 45 5.17 1.82 -6.44
C LEU A 45 5.34 0.71 -7.49
N LYS A 46 6.20 0.93 -8.50
CA LYS A 46 6.51 -0.11 -9.50
C LYS A 46 7.17 -1.34 -8.86
N PHE A 47 8.15 -1.13 -7.99
CA PHE A 47 8.79 -2.22 -7.25
C PHE A 47 7.81 -2.98 -6.33
N LEU A 48 6.86 -2.27 -5.72
CA LEU A 48 5.83 -2.89 -4.89
C LEU A 48 4.81 -3.69 -5.73
N GLN A 49 4.46 -3.20 -6.91
CA GLN A 49 3.57 -3.89 -7.86
C GLN A 49 4.13 -5.26 -8.28
N GLU A 50 5.46 -5.35 -8.45
CA GLU A 50 6.15 -6.62 -8.76
C GLU A 50 6.12 -7.60 -7.58
N GLN A 51 5.92 -7.13 -6.35
CA GLN A 51 5.80 -7.95 -5.14
C GLN A 51 4.36 -8.34 -4.83
N MET A 52 3.73 -9.09 -5.75
CA MET A 52 2.32 -9.44 -5.64
C MET A 52 1.92 -10.14 -4.32
N ALA A 53 2.79 -10.98 -3.76
CA ALA A 53 2.53 -11.64 -2.48
C ALA A 53 2.40 -10.63 -1.33
N LYS A 54 3.21 -9.58 -1.35
CA LYS A 54 3.17 -8.50 -0.36
C LYS A 54 1.93 -7.62 -0.54
N VAL A 55 1.59 -7.29 -1.79
CA VAL A 55 0.34 -6.56 -2.08
C VAL A 55 -0.87 -7.36 -1.59
N ARG A 56 -0.91 -8.68 -1.85
CA ARG A 56 -1.98 -9.55 -1.33
C ARG A 56 -2.05 -9.56 0.18
N SER A 57 -0.92 -9.56 0.89
CA SER A 57 -0.92 -9.59 2.36
C SER A 57 -1.53 -8.33 2.99
N PHE A 58 -1.53 -7.18 2.30
CA PHE A 58 -2.21 -5.96 2.78
C PHE A 58 -3.72 -6.14 2.92
N PHE A 59 -4.32 -7.02 2.13
CA PHE A 59 -5.74 -7.37 2.22
C PHE A 59 -6.01 -8.46 3.25
N GLN A 60 -4.99 -9.10 3.82
CA GLN A 60 -5.16 -10.20 4.78
C GLN A 60 -4.99 -9.75 6.24
N LEU A 61 -4.93 -8.44 6.50
CA LEU A 61 -4.87 -7.90 7.86
C LEU A 61 -6.28 -7.87 8.48
N PRO A 62 -6.40 -7.96 9.82
CA PRO A 62 -7.72 -8.04 10.47
C PRO A 62 -8.70 -6.94 10.06
N ASP A 63 -8.22 -5.71 9.91
CA ASP A 63 -9.04 -4.54 9.57
C ASP A 63 -9.37 -4.41 8.07
N THR A 64 -8.66 -5.14 7.20
CA THR A 64 -8.76 -5.01 5.73
C THR A 64 -9.22 -6.28 5.03
N GLN A 65 -9.40 -7.39 5.78
CA GLN A 65 -9.81 -8.69 5.27
C GLN A 65 -11.16 -8.65 4.54
N TYR A 66 -12.03 -7.70 4.89
CA TYR A 66 -13.29 -7.48 4.18
C TYR A 66 -13.11 -7.16 2.68
N ALA A 67 -11.93 -6.64 2.30
CA ALA A 67 -11.58 -6.28 0.92
C ALA A 67 -10.76 -7.37 0.21
N ALA A 68 -10.44 -8.47 0.88
CA ALA A 68 -9.75 -9.60 0.25
C ALA A 68 -10.67 -10.30 -0.76
N LEU A 69 -10.08 -10.72 -1.89
CA LEU A 69 -10.75 -11.67 -2.78
C LEU A 69 -10.87 -13.00 -2.04
N GLN A 70 -12.09 -13.52 -1.93
CA GLN A 70 -12.30 -14.89 -1.48
C GLN A 70 -11.71 -15.83 -2.52
N GLU A 71 -10.80 -16.71 -2.12
CA GLU A 71 -10.42 -17.84 -2.97
C GLU A 71 -11.68 -18.69 -3.16
N SER A 72 -12.15 -18.82 -4.41
CA SER A 72 -13.20 -19.78 -4.69
C SER A 72 -12.63 -21.15 -4.40
N ILE A 73 -13.24 -21.87 -3.47
CA ILE A 73 -12.98 -23.30 -3.27
C ILE A 73 -13.43 -23.97 -4.58
N ALA A 74 -12.47 -24.34 -5.41
CA ALA A 74 -12.65 -25.23 -6.55
C ALA A 74 -12.48 -26.69 -6.09
#